data_AF-A0A972RDY4-F1
#
_entry.id   AF-A0A972RDY4-F1
#
_cell.length_a   1.000
_cell.length_b   1.000
_cell.length_c   1.000
_cell.angle_alpha   90.00
_cell.angle_beta   90.00
_cell.angle_gamma   90.00
#
_symmetry.space_group_name_H-M   'P 1'
#
loop_
_entity.id
_entity.type
_entity.pdbx_description
1 polymer ?
#
loop_
_entity_poly.entity_id
_entity_poly.type
_entity_poly.pdbx_seq_one_letter_code
_entity_poly.pdbx_strand_id
1 'polypeptide(L)'
;MSRKFLLIGSLIGGLLSVAIALLMDILFSDALQGTWRDAISHDLHNFFSLNTTPDSIIVYVIFIFILLILFVIGALFGSIFTMLIYRFMKFLGSSEE
;
A
#
# COMPACT_ATOMS: atom_id res chain seq x y z
N MET A 1 -20.51 -7.23 -13.91
CA MET A 1 -19.09 -7.35 -13.52
C MET A 1 -18.89 -8.67 -12.79
N SER A 2 -17.95 -9.53 -13.22
CA SER A 2 -17.71 -10.79 -12.52
C SER A 2 -16.94 -10.52 -11.22
N ARG A 3 -17.21 -11.31 -10.16
CA ARG A 3 -16.48 -11.22 -8.88
C ARG A 3 -14.96 -11.41 -9.06
N LYS A 4 -14.56 -12.16 -10.09
CA LYS A 4 -13.16 -12.42 -10.44
C LYS A 4 -12.40 -11.14 -10.79
N PHE A 5 -12.99 -10.23 -11.58
CA PHE A 5 -12.32 -8.98 -11.96
C PHE A 5 -12.11 -8.05 -10.76
N LEU A 6 -13.11 -7.93 -9.88
CA LEU A 6 -12.97 -7.14 -8.65
C LEU A 6 -11.88 -7.71 -7.73
N LEU A 7 -11.80 -9.04 -7.61
CA LEU A 7 -10.76 -9.70 -6.82
C LEU A 7 -9.36 -9.46 -7.41
N ILE A 8 -9.20 -9.56 -8.73
CA ILE A 8 -7.92 -9.30 -9.41
C ILE A 8 -7.51 -7.84 -9.22
N GLY A 9 -8.45 -6.90 -9.43
CA GLY A 9 -8.21 -5.48 -9.18
C GLY A 9 -7.76 -5.20 -7.75
N SER A 10 -8.44 -5.83 -6.79
CA SER A 10 -8.10 -5.72 -5.36
C SER A 10 -6.70 -6.28 -5.08
N LEU A 11 -6.38 -7.47 -5.61
CA LEU A 11 -5.08 -8.10 -5.38
C LEU A 11 -3.95 -7.26 -5.97
N ILE A 12 -4.11 -6.77 -7.21
CA ILE A 12 -3.12 -5.92 -7.88
C ILE A 12 -2.94 -4.60 -7.13
N GLY A 13 -4.03 -3.93 -6.74
CA GLY A 13 -3.97 -2.68 -5.98
C GLY A 13 -3.25 -2.85 -4.64
N GLY A 14 -3.55 -3.92 -3.91
CA GLY A 14 -2.87 -4.25 -2.65
C GLY A 14 -1.39 -4.51 -2.85
N LEU A 15 -1.02 -5.37 -3.80
CA LEU A 15 0.39 -5.67 -4.10
C LEU A 15 1.17 -4.44 -4.55
N LEU A 16 0.58 -3.59 -5.41
CA LEU A 16 1.22 -2.35 -5.85
C LEU A 16 1.46 -1.37 -4.70
N SER A 17 0.51 -1.24 -3.77
CA SER A 17 0.70 -0.35 -2.61
C SER A 17 1.87 -0.78 -1.74
N VAL A 18 2.00 -2.09 -1.47
CA VAL A 18 3.13 -2.65 -0.71
C VAL A 18 4.43 -2.51 -1.49
N ALA A 19 4.42 -2.81 -2.79
CA ALA A 19 5.59 -2.68 -3.64
C ALA A 19 6.12 -1.24 -3.64
N ILE A 20 5.23 -0.24 -3.79
CA ILE A 20 5.62 1.17 -3.74
C ILE A 20 6.21 1.53 -2.38
N ALA A 21 5.60 1.11 -1.27
CA ALA A 21 6.13 1.37 0.06
C ALA A 21 7.52 0.77 0.27
N LEU A 22 7.76 -0.46 -0.20
CA LEU A 22 9.08 -1.10 -0.15
C LEU A 22 10.10 -0.43 -1.06
N LEU A 23 9.69 0.01 -2.25
CA LEU A 23 10.56 0.76 -3.16
C LEU A 23 10.97 2.10 -2.53
N MET A 24 10.06 2.79 -1.84
CA MET A 24 10.39 4.00 -1.08
C MET A 24 11.44 3.71 -0.01
N ASP A 25 11.33 2.59 0.69
CA ASP A 25 12.25 2.20 1.77
C ASP A 25 13.64 1.78 1.27
N ILE A 26 13.72 1.14 0.10
CA ILE A 26 14.96 0.51 -0.39
C ILE A 26 15.67 1.37 -1.42
N LEU A 27 14.94 1.89 -2.41
CA LEU A 27 15.54 2.56 -3.57
C LEU A 27 15.52 4.09 -3.45
N PHE A 28 14.58 4.64 -2.68
CA PHE A 28 14.40 6.09 -2.58
C PHE A 28 14.74 6.65 -1.19
N SER A 29 15.28 5.83 -0.28
CA SER A 29 15.62 6.26 1.09
C SER A 29 16.55 7.46 1.12
N ASP A 30 17.57 7.50 0.25
CA ASP A 30 18.50 8.63 0.16
C ASP A 30 17.81 9.91 -0.31
N ALA A 31 16.94 9.80 -1.32
CA ALA A 31 16.20 10.93 -1.88
C ALA A 31 15.13 11.46 -0.91
N LEU A 32 14.52 10.56 -0.13
CA LEU A 32 13.49 10.85 0.86
C LEU A 32 14.06 11.14 2.26
N GLN A 33 15.39 11.11 2.40
CA GLN A 33 16.13 11.39 3.65
C GLN A 33 15.74 10.47 4.82
N GLY A 34 15.44 9.21 4.52
CA GLY A 34 15.13 8.20 5.53
C GLY A 34 14.21 7.09 5.04
N THR A 35 14.00 6.12 5.91
CA THR A 35 13.13 4.95 5.69
C THR A 35 11.87 5.04 6.56
N TRP A 36 10.87 4.23 6.23
CA TRP A 36 9.71 4.01 7.11
C TRP A 36 10.14 3.46 8.47
N ARG A 37 11.18 2.61 8.50
CA ARG A 37 11.72 2.05 9.74
C ARG A 37 12.37 3.12 10.62
N ASP A 38 13.06 4.09 10.02
CA ASP A 38 13.59 5.25 10.75
C ASP A 38 12.47 6.06 11.39
N ALA A 39 11.42 6.36 10.61
CA ALA A 39 10.25 7.09 11.09
C ALA A 39 9.56 6.36 12.25
N ILE A 40 9.36 5.05 12.14
CA ILE A 40 8.76 4.24 13.21
C ILE A 40 9.63 4.27 14.48
N SER A 41 10.96 4.15 14.34
CA SER A 41 11.87 4.18 15.49
C SER A 41 11.84 5.54 16.21
N HIS A 42 11.74 6.63 15.43
CA HIS A 42 11.62 7.98 15.94
C HIS A 42 10.27 8.21 16.64
N ASP A 43 9.18 7.70 16.08
CA ASP A 43 7.84 7.80 16.68
C ASP A 43 7.76 6.99 17.98
N LEU A 44 8.37 5.81 18.05
CA LEU A 44 8.44 5.02 19.29
C LEU A 44 9.19 5.77 20.40
N HIS A 45 10.27 6.47 20.06
CA HIS A 45 10.97 7.33 21.00
C HIS A 45 10.08 8.48 21.47
N ASN A 46 9.41 9.18 20.56
CA ASN A 46 8.64 10.38 20.90
C ASN A 46 7.34 10.10 21.67
N PHE A 47 6.63 9.03 21.32
CA PHE A 47 5.33 8.72 21.94
C PHE A 47 5.45 7.83 23.18
N PHE A 48 6.48 6.98 23.25
CA PHE A 48 6.61 5.98 24.31
C PHE A 48 7.94 6.05 25.08
N SER A 49 8.82 6.99 24.74
CA SER A 49 10.18 7.09 25.31
C SER A 49 11.00 5.81 25.15
N LEU A 50 10.67 4.99 24.13
CA LEU A 50 11.36 3.75 23.83
C LEU A 50 12.52 4.03 22.88
N ASN A 51 13.74 3.84 23.36
CA ASN A 51 14.93 3.93 22.52
C ASN A 51 15.10 2.64 21.72
N THR A 52 14.58 2.64 20.49
CA THR A 52 14.69 1.53 19.55
C THR A 52 15.52 1.92 18.34
N THR A 53 16.28 0.97 17.79
CA THR A 53 16.95 1.16 16.49
C THR A 53 16.01 0.77 15.34
N PRO A 54 16.21 1.31 14.12
CA PRO A 54 15.44 0.92 12.93
C PRO A 54 15.46 -0.58 12.62
N ASP A 55 16.55 -1.27 13.01
CA ASP A 55 16.71 -2.72 12.83
C ASP A 55 16.16 -3.57 13.98
N SER A 56 15.51 -2.96 14.97
CA SER A 56 14.94 -3.68 16.09
C SER A 56 13.69 -4.48 15.68
N ILE A 57 13.46 -5.63 16.34
CA ILE A 57 12.34 -6.52 15.99
C ILE A 57 10.97 -5.84 16.14
N ILE A 58 10.83 -4.93 17.11
CA ILE A 58 9.59 -4.19 17.34
C ILE A 58 9.27 -3.25 16.16
N VAL A 59 10.29 -2.59 15.60
CA VAL A 59 10.14 -1.73 14.42
C VAL A 59 9.71 -2.57 13.21
N TYR A 60 10.31 -3.74 12.99
CA TYR A 60 9.89 -4.65 11.91
C TYR A 60 8.45 -5.13 12.06
N VAL A 61 8.01 -5.47 13.27
CA VAL A 61 6.63 -5.90 13.53
C VAL A 61 5.63 -4.78 13.20
N ILE A 62 5.92 -3.55 13.65
CA ILE A 62 5.07 -2.39 13.34
C ILE A 62 5.10 -2.08 11.84
N PHE A 63 6.26 -2.18 11.19
CA PHE A 63 6.39 -1.95 9.77
C PHE A 63 5.57 -2.95 8.95
N ILE A 64 5.64 -4.24 9.27
CA ILE A 64 4.82 -5.28 8.62
C ILE A 64 3.32 -5.00 8.83
N PHE A 65 2.93 -4.57 10.03
CA PHE A 65 1.54 -4.18 10.30
C PHE A 65 1.07 -3.00 9.44
N ILE A 66 1.91 -1.97 9.28
CA ILE A 66 1.65 -0.84 8.38
C ILE A 66 1.51 -1.32 6.93
N LEU A 67 2.40 -2.21 6.46
CA LEU A 67 2.31 -2.78 5.11
C LEU A 67 1.02 -3.58 4.89
N LEU A 68 0.53 -4.30 5.90
CA LEU A 68 -0.76 -4.99 5.82
C LEU A 68 -1.93 -4.02 5.70
N ILE A 69 -1.92 -2.90 6.45
CA ILE A 69 -2.93 -1.85 6.32
C ILE A 69 -2.88 -1.23 4.92
N LEU A 70 -1.68 -0.90 4.43
CA LEU A 70 -1.46 -0.40 3.08
C LEU A 70 -2.01 -1.37 2.03
N PHE A 71 -1.75 -2.67 2.17
CA PHE A 71 -2.30 -3.68 1.27
C PHE A 71 -3.83 -3.64 1.22
N VAL A 72 -4.50 -3.55 2.37
CA VAL A 72 -5.97 -3.47 2.44
C VAL A 72 -6.49 -2.20 1.77
N ILE A 73 -5.85 -1.05 2.02
CA ILE A 73 -6.22 0.23 1.41
C ILE A 73 -5.98 0.19 -0.11
N GLY A 74 -4.82 -0.30 -0.55
CA GLY A 74 -4.50 -0.48 -1.96
C GLY A 74 -5.48 -1.42 -2.65
N ALA A 75 -5.90 -2.49 -1.97
CA ALA A 75 -6.89 -3.41 -2.48
C ALA A 75 -8.28 -2.77 -2.66
N LEU A 76 -8.71 -1.94 -1.70
CA LEU A 76 -9.93 -1.14 -1.83
C LEU A 76 -9.87 -0.24 -3.07
N PHE A 77 -8.77 0.50 -3.25
CA PHE A 77 -8.59 1.39 -4.41
C PHE A 77 -8.51 0.62 -5.73
N GLY A 78 -7.82 -0.52 -5.77
CA GLY A 78 -7.76 -1.38 -6.94
C GLY A 78 -9.13 -1.91 -7.35
N SER A 79 -9.97 -2.27 -6.38
CA SER A 79 -11.38 -2.64 -6.61
C SER A 79 -12.18 -1.50 -7.21
N ILE A 80 -12.09 -0.30 -6.62
CA ILE A 80 -12.76 0.92 -7.10
C ILE A 80 -12.32 1.24 -8.52
N PHE A 81 -11.02 1.25 -8.78
CA PHE A 81 -10.45 1.52 -10.10
C PHE A 81 -10.98 0.54 -11.15
N THR A 82 -10.97 -0.76 -10.84
CA THR A 82 -11.49 -1.80 -11.75
C THR A 82 -12.99 -1.60 -12.02
N MET A 83 -13.76 -1.22 -11.00
CA MET A 83 -15.18 -0.90 -11.16
C MET A 83 -15.39 0.29 -12.10
N LEU A 84 -14.59 1.35 -11.96
CA LEU A 84 -14.65 2.52 -12.84
C LEU A 84 -14.33 2.15 -14.29
N ILE A 85 -13.25 1.38 -14.52
CA ILE A 85 -12.89 0.89 -15.85
C ILE A 85 -14.01 0.03 -16.44
N TYR A 86 -14.58 -0.90 -15.67
CA TYR A 86 -15.69 -1.73 -16.16
C TYR A 86 -16.91 -0.89 -16.56
N ARG A 87 -17.28 0.11 -15.75
CA ARG A 87 -18.39 1.01 -16.06
C ARG A 87 -18.11 1.84 -17.32
N PHE A 88 -16.89 2.37 -17.44
CA PHE A 88 -16.47 3.14 -18.60
C PHE A 88 -16.50 2.31 -19.88
N MET A 89 -15.95 1.09 -19.86
CA MET A 89 -15.97 0.21 -21.03
C MET A 89 -17.38 -0.22 -21.41
N LYS A 90 -18.26 -0.46 -20.42
CA LYS A 90 -19.67 -0.75 -20.69
C LYS A 90 -20.37 0.44 -21.35
N PHE A 91 -20.09 1.66 -20.90
CA PHE A 91 -20.65 2.88 -21.49
C PHE A 91 -20.23 3.04 -22.95
N LEU A 92 -18.94 2.85 -23.27
CA LEU A 92 -18.45 2.90 -24.65
C LEU A 92 -19.02 1.79 -25.54
N GLY A 93 -19.15 0.56 -25.02
CA GLY A 93 -19.72 -0.55 -25.79
C GLY A 93 -21.23 -0.44 -26.01
N SER A 94 -21.94 0.38 -25.23
CA SER A 94 -23.39 0.58 -25.38
C SER A 94 -23.78 1.63 -26.42
N SER A 95 -22.83 2.29 -27.10
CA SER A 95 -23.12 3.25 -28.17
C SER A 95 -23.12 2.65 -29.57
N GLU A 96 -22.99 1.32 -29.70
CA GLU A 96 -22.98 0.59 -30.98
C GLU A 96 -24.29 -0.19 -31.27
N GLU A 97 -25.34 0.00 -30.47
CA GLU A 97 -26.73 -0.45 -30.76
C GLU A 97 -27.68 0.75 -30.92
#